data_AF-A0A174FXE9-F1
#
_entry.id   AF-A0A174FXE9-F1
#
_cell.length_a   1.000
_cell.length_b   1.000
_cell.length_c   1.000
_cell.angle_alpha   90.00
_cell.angle_beta   90.00
_cell.angle_gamma   90.00
#
_symmetry.space_group_name_H-M   'P 1'
#
loop_
_entity.id
_entity.type
_entity.pdbx_description
1 polymer ?
#
loop_
_entity_poly.entity_id
_entity_poly.type
_entity_poly.pdbx_seq_one_letter_code
_entity_poly.pdbx_strand_id
1 'polypeptide(L)'
;MDRNVNVITDLKGNKIVLINDIIFKGKRNVNWKDVEQYLRQYVGEFYAITDTKKIVFIGSDLPAEYSNSNYTHKLKGASAKAKANAAQGLPEMIGIATGKQYEENQKNKHSQDAKYGWYRYESRFALPVFDENREVERYNVFHVLMLMRYAKDGKLYLYDIIAIKKETSNLFQSEDLTQ
;
A
#
# COMPACT_ATOMS: atom_id res chain seq x y z
N MET A 1 14.90 -6.11 10.60
CA MET A 1 13.92 -7.19 10.38
C MET A 1 14.16 -7.75 9.00
N ASP A 2 14.35 -9.06 8.87
CA ASP A 2 14.49 -9.69 7.56
C ASP A 2 13.09 -9.87 6.97
N ARG A 3 12.77 -9.05 5.96
CA ARG A 3 11.52 -9.12 5.20
C ARG A 3 11.83 -9.77 3.87
N ASN A 4 11.13 -10.86 3.53
CA ASN A 4 11.25 -11.50 2.23
C ASN A 4 10.38 -10.77 1.20
N VAL A 5 10.84 -9.58 0.81
CA VAL A 5 10.15 -8.68 -0.10
C VAL A 5 11.09 -8.29 -1.24
N ASN A 6 10.63 -8.44 -2.48
CA ASN A 6 11.38 -8.10 -3.69
C ASN A 6 10.58 -7.13 -4.54
N VAL A 7 11.27 -6.35 -5.38
CA VAL A 7 10.62 -5.57 -6.45
C VAL A 7 10.93 -6.22 -7.79
N ILE A 8 9.89 -6.59 -8.52
CA ILE A 8 9.98 -7.13 -9.88
C ILE A 8 9.40 -6.13 -10.88
N THR A 9 9.70 -6.34 -12.16
CA THR A 9 9.16 -5.53 -13.25
C THR A 9 8.39 -6.45 -14.20
N ASP A 10 7.15 -6.07 -14.55
CA ASP A 10 6.34 -6.81 -15.52
C ASP A 10 6.79 -6.52 -16.98
N LEU A 11 6.19 -7.23 -17.94
CA LEU A 11 6.49 -7.07 -19.36
C LEU A 11 6.21 -5.66 -19.92
N LYS A 12 5.41 -4.87 -19.22
CA LYS A 12 5.05 -3.48 -19.59
C LYS A 12 5.93 -2.45 -18.87
N GLY A 13 6.94 -2.89 -18.11
CA GLY A 13 7.81 -2.01 -17.34
C GLY A 13 7.23 -1.55 -16.01
N ASN A 14 6.06 -2.06 -15.59
CA ASN A 14 5.49 -1.68 -14.29
C ASN A 14 6.20 -2.44 -13.16
N LYS A 15 6.55 -1.72 -12.10
CA LYS A 15 7.13 -2.32 -10.90
C LYS A 15 6.04 -2.91 -10.00
N ILE A 16 6.32 -4.05 -9.39
CA ILE A 16 5.42 -4.75 -8.47
C ILE A 16 6.22 -5.21 -7.25
N VAL A 17 5.73 -4.90 -6.06
CA VAL A 17 6.31 -5.39 -4.80
C VAL A 17 5.84 -6.81 -4.51
N LEU A 18 6.72 -7.79 -4.61
CA LEU A 18 6.47 -9.18 -4.29
C LEU A 18 6.69 -9.42 -2.79
N ILE A 19 5.63 -9.72 -2.05
CA ILE A 19 5.71 -10.05 -0.62
C ILE A 19 5.59 -11.56 -0.49
N ASN A 20 6.71 -12.25 -0.27
CA ASN A 20 6.78 -13.71 -0.33
C ASN A 20 6.23 -14.39 0.92
N ASP A 21 6.30 -13.72 2.08
CA ASP A 21 5.80 -14.25 3.34
C ASP A 21 4.46 -13.62 3.71
N ILE A 22 3.49 -14.46 4.06
CA ILE A 22 2.20 -14.03 4.60
C ILE A 22 2.24 -14.18 6.11
N ILE A 23 2.49 -13.10 6.84
CA ILE A 23 2.46 -13.09 8.30
C ILE A 23 1.04 -12.94 8.84
N PHE A 24 0.17 -12.17 8.17
CA PHE A 24 -1.24 -12.02 8.56
C PHE A 24 -2.10 -13.04 7.81
N LYS A 25 -2.12 -14.28 8.34
CA LYS A 25 -2.69 -15.47 7.67
C LYS A 25 -4.22 -15.55 7.72
N GLY A 26 -4.89 -14.83 8.62
CA GLY A 26 -6.33 -14.89 8.84
C GLY A 26 -7.14 -14.59 7.58
N LYS A 27 -7.81 -15.61 6.99
CA LYS A 27 -8.64 -15.44 5.78
C LYS A 27 -9.97 -14.72 6.04
N ARG A 28 -10.55 -14.85 7.26
CA ARG A 28 -11.86 -14.27 7.60
C ARG A 28 -11.76 -13.04 8.52
N ASN A 29 -10.91 -13.11 9.54
CA ASN A 29 -10.71 -12.03 10.51
C ASN A 29 -9.22 -11.72 10.63
N VAL A 30 -8.81 -10.56 10.14
CA VAL A 30 -7.48 -10.00 10.41
C VAL A 30 -7.48 -9.44 11.82
N ASN A 31 -6.47 -9.77 12.62
CA ASN A 31 -6.23 -9.09 13.88
C ASN A 31 -5.53 -7.75 13.60
N TRP A 32 -6.32 -6.67 13.51
CA TRP A 32 -5.79 -5.35 13.20
C TRP A 32 -4.86 -4.80 14.28
N LYS A 33 -4.93 -5.29 15.52
CA LYS A 33 -3.96 -4.92 16.57
C LYS A 33 -2.55 -5.43 16.24
N ASP A 34 -2.44 -6.63 15.67
CA ASP A 34 -1.14 -7.17 15.26
C ASP A 34 -0.58 -6.39 14.07
N VAL A 35 -1.45 -5.95 13.14
CA VAL A 35 -1.05 -5.09 12.01
C VAL A 35 -0.58 -3.73 12.51
N GLU A 36 -1.32 -3.10 13.43
CA GLU A 36 -0.93 -1.85 14.06
C GLU A 36 0.43 -1.99 14.76
N GLN A 37 0.61 -3.05 15.56
CA GLN A 37 1.88 -3.30 16.24
C GLN A 37 3.03 -3.55 15.27
N TYR A 38 2.80 -4.27 14.18
CA TYR A 38 3.80 -4.45 13.13
C TYR A 38 4.20 -3.11 12.50
N LEU A 39 3.25 -2.22 12.23
CA LEU A 39 3.53 -0.92 11.61
C LEU A 39 4.35 0.03 12.50
N ARG A 40 4.27 -0.13 13.83
CA ARG A 40 5.04 0.69 14.77
C ARG A 40 6.55 0.60 14.57
N GLN A 41 7.05 -0.49 14.00
CA GLN A 41 8.48 -0.65 13.73
C GLN A 41 9.01 0.35 12.69
N TYR A 42 8.16 0.83 11.78
CA TYR A 42 8.54 1.79 10.75
C TYR A 42 8.45 3.24 11.24
N VAL A 43 7.87 3.49 12.41
CA VAL A 43 7.63 4.86 12.90
C VAL A 43 8.97 5.58 13.10
N GLY A 44 9.09 6.77 12.50
CA GLY A 44 10.32 7.56 12.49
C GLY A 44 11.23 7.30 11.29
N GLU A 45 10.96 6.26 10.51
CA GLU A 45 11.68 6.00 9.25
C GLU A 45 11.16 6.87 8.11
N PHE A 46 11.93 6.91 7.02
CA PHE A 46 11.59 7.63 5.81
C PHE A 46 12.12 6.91 4.57
N TYR A 47 11.41 7.09 3.46
CA TYR A 47 11.67 6.41 2.19
C TYR A 47 11.55 7.38 1.03
N ALA A 48 12.40 7.23 0.02
CA ALA A 48 12.34 8.05 -1.18
C ALA A 48 11.50 7.38 -2.26
N ILE A 49 10.58 8.12 -2.88
CA ILE A 49 9.98 7.72 -4.15
C ILE A 49 11.08 7.75 -5.21
N THR A 50 11.35 6.62 -5.88
CA THR A 50 12.51 6.47 -6.76
C THR A 50 12.50 7.49 -7.89
N ASP A 51 11.34 7.74 -8.49
CA ASP A 51 11.22 8.53 -9.71
C ASP A 51 11.25 10.04 -9.43
N THR A 52 10.65 10.47 -8.31
CA THR A 52 10.54 11.90 -7.96
C THR A 52 11.54 12.37 -6.91
N LYS A 53 12.27 11.43 -6.29
CA LYS A 53 13.18 11.65 -5.14
C LYS A 53 12.51 12.29 -3.93
N LYS A 54 11.18 12.34 -3.87
CA LYS A 54 10.44 12.85 -2.72
C LYS A 54 10.59 11.93 -1.54
N ILE A 55 10.91 12.51 -0.38
CA ILE A 55 10.99 11.79 0.88
C ILE A 55 9.61 11.70 1.51
N VAL A 56 9.20 10.48 1.85
CA VAL A 56 7.96 10.14 2.55
C VAL A 56 8.34 9.62 3.92
N PHE A 57 7.82 10.27 4.96
CA PHE A 57 8.04 9.91 6.35
C PHE A 57 6.94 8.99 6.86
N ILE A 58 7.31 8.13 7.81
CA ILE A 58 6.36 7.30 8.54
C ILE A 58 6.07 7.95 9.91
N GLY A 59 4.90 8.56 10.01
CA GLY A 59 4.44 9.23 11.23
C GLY A 59 3.91 8.25 12.29
N SER A 60 3.87 8.70 13.54
CA SER A 60 3.32 7.92 14.66
C SER A 60 1.81 7.67 14.56
N ASP A 61 1.12 8.42 13.70
CA ASP A 61 -0.30 8.27 13.38
C ASP A 61 -0.58 7.11 12.42
N LEU A 62 0.36 6.77 11.52
CA LEU A 62 0.15 5.75 10.49
C LEU A 62 -0.36 4.41 11.06
N PRO A 63 0.22 3.81 12.13
CA PRO A 63 -0.26 2.52 12.63
C PRO A 63 -1.75 2.52 12.98
N ALA A 64 -2.21 3.57 13.65
CA ALA A 64 -3.59 3.72 14.08
C ALA A 64 -4.52 4.00 12.90
N GLU A 65 -4.14 4.93 12.02
CA GLU A 65 -4.92 5.27 10.82
C GLU A 65 -5.06 4.07 9.87
N TYR A 66 -3.97 3.35 9.62
CA TYR A 66 -3.97 2.18 8.75
C TYR A 66 -4.92 1.08 9.25
N SER A 67 -4.95 0.86 10.57
CA SER A 67 -5.63 -0.28 11.19
C SER A 67 -7.07 0.01 11.60
N ASN A 68 -7.41 1.29 11.84
CA ASN A 68 -8.70 1.70 12.38
C ASN A 68 -9.44 2.74 11.51
N SER A 69 -9.04 2.95 10.24
CA SER A 69 -9.78 3.84 9.34
C SER A 69 -11.15 3.27 8.94
N ASN A 70 -12.07 4.17 8.59
CA ASN A 70 -13.36 3.80 8.00
C ASN A 70 -13.21 2.90 6.77
N TYR A 71 -12.14 3.08 6.00
CA TYR A 71 -11.83 2.22 4.86
C TYR A 71 -11.48 0.81 5.35
N THR A 72 -10.57 0.69 6.32
CA THR A 72 -10.16 -0.60 6.90
C THR A 72 -11.32 -1.39 7.49
N HIS A 73 -12.23 -0.75 8.22
CA HIS A 73 -13.40 -1.42 8.81
C HIS A 73 -14.37 -2.01 7.77
N LYS A 74 -14.43 -1.44 6.57
CA LYS A 74 -15.26 -1.94 5.46
C LYS A 74 -14.65 -3.16 4.75
N LEU A 75 -13.34 -3.40 4.89
CA LEU A 75 -12.69 -4.53 4.25
C LEU A 75 -13.07 -5.86 4.91
N LYS A 76 -13.22 -6.91 4.10
CA LYS A 76 -13.56 -8.27 4.53
C LYS A 76 -12.81 -9.29 3.70
N GLY A 77 -12.59 -10.47 4.27
CA GLY A 77 -12.03 -11.61 3.53
C GLY A 77 -10.69 -11.30 2.86
N ALA A 78 -10.60 -11.57 1.56
CA ALA A 78 -9.37 -11.42 0.78
C ALA A 78 -8.83 -9.99 0.74
N SER A 79 -9.68 -8.96 0.69
CA SER A 79 -9.23 -7.57 0.64
C SER A 79 -8.67 -7.09 1.98
N ALA A 80 -9.26 -7.51 3.10
CA ALA A 80 -8.73 -7.26 4.43
C ALA A 80 -7.35 -7.93 4.60
N LYS A 81 -7.24 -9.20 4.19
CA LYS A 81 -5.96 -9.92 4.19
C LYS A 81 -4.91 -9.24 3.31
N ALA A 82 -5.30 -8.78 2.12
CA ALA A 82 -4.41 -8.07 1.21
C ALA A 82 -3.87 -6.80 1.85
N LYS A 83 -4.76 -5.96 2.43
CA LYS A 83 -4.35 -4.77 3.18
C LYS A 83 -3.39 -5.11 4.31
N ALA A 84 -3.76 -6.05 5.19
CA ALA A 84 -2.91 -6.41 6.32
C ALA A 84 -1.48 -6.76 5.89
N ASN A 85 -1.33 -7.59 4.85
CA ASN A 85 -0.02 -8.02 4.38
C ASN A 85 0.71 -6.97 3.53
N ALA A 86 0.02 -5.97 2.97
CA ALA A 86 0.65 -4.84 2.29
C ALA A 86 1.56 -4.04 3.25
N ALA A 87 1.28 -4.03 4.55
CA ALA A 87 2.16 -3.45 5.57
C ALA A 87 3.60 -3.98 5.51
N GLN A 88 3.80 -5.23 5.04
CA GLN A 88 5.13 -5.83 4.93
C GLN A 88 5.99 -5.21 3.82
N GLY A 89 5.37 -4.71 2.75
CA GLY A 89 6.06 -4.14 1.58
C GLY A 89 6.01 -2.61 1.53
N LEU A 90 5.76 -1.95 2.66
CA LEU A 90 5.59 -0.50 2.74
C LEU A 90 6.77 0.29 2.14
N PRO A 91 8.02 0.03 2.55
CA PRO A 91 9.20 0.72 2.01
C PRO A 91 9.29 0.63 0.49
N GLU A 92 9.09 -0.57 -0.05
CA GLU A 92 9.20 -0.86 -1.46
C GLU A 92 8.04 -0.23 -2.25
N MET A 93 6.82 -0.27 -1.70
CA MET A 93 5.64 0.35 -2.32
C MET A 93 5.78 1.87 -2.41
N ILE A 94 6.36 2.52 -1.39
CA ILE A 94 6.73 3.95 -1.46
C ILE A 94 7.78 4.16 -2.55
N GLY A 95 8.81 3.31 -2.56
CA GLY A 95 9.91 3.39 -3.52
C GLY A 95 9.44 3.35 -4.97
N ILE A 96 8.41 2.56 -5.29
CA ILE A 96 7.86 2.41 -6.64
C ILE A 96 6.62 3.29 -6.91
N ALA A 97 6.25 4.18 -6.00
CA ALA A 97 5.01 4.94 -6.10
C ALA A 97 5.02 5.92 -7.29
N THR A 98 3.94 5.96 -8.06
CA THR A 98 3.80 6.82 -9.26
C THR A 98 2.45 7.56 -9.27
N GLY A 99 2.09 8.24 -10.36
CA GLY A 99 0.72 8.74 -10.57
C GLY A 99 0.24 9.81 -9.57
N LYS A 100 1.11 10.76 -9.19
CA LYS A 100 0.80 11.80 -8.20
C LYS A 100 -0.47 12.57 -8.56
N GLN A 101 -1.48 12.49 -7.71
CA GLN A 101 -2.69 13.33 -7.74
C GLN A 101 -2.76 14.21 -6.48
N TYR A 102 -3.17 15.46 -6.61
CA TYR A 102 -3.29 16.43 -5.51
C TYR A 102 -4.76 16.72 -5.19
N GLU A 103 -5.06 16.86 -3.90
CA GLU A 103 -6.34 17.36 -3.41
C GLU A 103 -6.12 18.35 -2.27
N GLU A 104 -6.83 19.48 -2.31
CA GLU A 104 -6.77 20.48 -1.24
C GLU A 104 -7.40 19.95 0.06
N ASN A 105 -6.85 20.32 1.22
CA ASN A 105 -7.46 19.95 2.49
C ASN A 105 -8.70 20.81 2.76
N GLN A 106 -9.88 20.20 2.64
CA GLN A 106 -11.17 20.86 2.91
C GLN A 106 -11.64 20.74 4.37
N LYS A 107 -10.88 20.07 5.25
CA LYS A 107 -11.29 19.79 6.63
C LYS A 107 -10.44 20.56 7.65
N ASN A 108 -11.12 21.37 8.48
CA ASN A 108 -10.48 22.15 9.55
C ASN A 108 -9.67 21.28 10.54
N LYS A 109 -10.13 20.05 10.81
CA LYS A 109 -9.45 19.11 11.72
C LYS A 109 -8.05 18.68 11.26
N HIS A 110 -7.71 18.84 9.98
CA HIS A 110 -6.38 18.52 9.43
C HIS A 110 -5.61 19.77 8.98
N SER A 111 -6.01 20.95 9.46
CA SER A 111 -5.38 22.24 9.12
C SER A 111 -3.87 22.31 9.42
N GLN A 112 -3.37 21.47 10.34
CA GLN A 112 -1.94 21.33 10.63
C GLN A 112 -1.33 20.09 9.94
N ASP A 113 -1.99 18.93 10.06
CA ASP A 113 -1.46 17.63 9.61
C ASP A 113 -1.43 17.46 8.09
N ALA A 114 -2.32 18.17 7.39
CA ALA A 114 -2.42 18.23 5.94
C ALA A 114 -2.53 19.68 5.46
N LYS A 115 -1.78 20.60 6.11
CA LYS A 115 -1.79 22.04 5.82
C LYS A 115 -1.64 22.35 4.33
N TYR A 116 -0.79 21.58 3.64
CA TYR A 116 -0.49 21.75 2.22
C TYR A 116 -1.20 20.71 1.35
N GLY A 117 -2.28 20.13 1.87
CA GLY A 117 -3.15 19.20 1.17
C GLY A 117 -2.73 17.74 1.22
N TRP A 118 -3.43 16.95 0.40
CA TRP A 118 -3.34 15.51 0.30
C TRP A 118 -2.79 15.12 -1.06
N TYR A 119 -1.99 14.06 -1.08
CA TYR A 119 -1.42 13.48 -2.28
C TYR A 119 -1.78 12.01 -2.35
N ARG A 120 -2.23 11.57 -3.53
CA ARG A 120 -2.41 10.15 -3.82
C ARG A 120 -1.33 9.72 -4.80
N TYR A 121 -0.70 8.60 -4.48
CA TYR A 121 0.21 7.92 -5.40
C TYR A 121 -0.30 6.50 -5.64
N GLU A 122 -0.12 6.01 -6.84
CA GLU A 122 -0.41 4.63 -7.21
C GLU A 122 0.77 3.74 -6.85
N SER A 123 0.49 2.50 -6.43
CA SER A 123 1.51 1.48 -6.20
C SER A 123 0.91 0.10 -6.43
N ARG A 124 1.77 -0.92 -6.52
CA ARG A 124 1.36 -2.31 -6.74
C ARG A 124 2.13 -3.28 -5.85
N PHE A 125 1.43 -4.27 -5.33
CA PHE A 125 2.04 -5.38 -4.61
C PHE A 125 1.40 -6.71 -4.99
N ALA A 126 2.09 -7.81 -4.71
CA ALA A 126 1.65 -9.15 -5.02
C ALA A 126 1.80 -10.06 -3.80
N LEU A 127 0.79 -10.92 -3.59
CA LEU A 127 0.78 -11.93 -2.53
C LEU A 127 0.71 -13.34 -3.12
N PRO A 128 1.47 -14.30 -2.58
CA PRO A 128 1.43 -15.68 -3.03
C PRO A 128 0.08 -16.33 -2.66
N VAL A 129 -0.34 -17.23 -3.53
CA VAL A 129 -1.40 -18.19 -3.29
C VAL A 129 -0.72 -19.55 -3.21
N PHE A 130 -0.98 -20.26 -2.13
CA PHE A 130 -0.42 -21.58 -1.90
C PHE A 130 -1.45 -22.66 -2.23
N ASP A 131 -0.98 -23.74 -2.82
CA ASP A 131 -1.75 -24.95 -3.05
C ASP A 131 -1.92 -25.78 -1.77
N GLU A 132 -2.44 -27.01 -1.90
CA GLU A 132 -2.65 -27.93 -0.78
C GLU A 132 -1.33 -28.44 -0.17
N ASN A 133 -0.26 -28.51 -0.98
CA ASN A 133 1.08 -28.92 -0.57
C ASN A 133 1.90 -27.78 0.05
N ARG A 134 1.32 -26.57 0.13
CA ARG A 134 1.98 -25.32 0.56
C ARG A 134 3.07 -24.84 -0.39
N GLU A 135 3.00 -25.25 -1.65
CA GLU A 135 3.81 -24.70 -2.72
C GLU A 135 3.14 -23.45 -3.31
N VAL A 136 3.94 -22.51 -3.83
CA VAL A 136 3.41 -21.29 -4.43
C VAL A 136 2.80 -21.64 -5.79
N GLU A 137 1.48 -21.59 -5.87
CA GLU A 137 0.72 -21.86 -7.10
C GLU A 137 0.73 -20.65 -8.05
N ARG A 138 0.55 -19.44 -7.50
CA ARG A 138 0.52 -18.17 -8.25
C ARG A 138 0.70 -16.97 -7.32
N TYR A 139 0.80 -15.78 -7.90
CA TYR A 139 0.70 -14.52 -7.19
C TYR A 139 -0.55 -13.73 -7.60
N ASN A 140 -1.28 -13.21 -6.63
CA ASN A 140 -2.33 -12.23 -6.88
C ASN A 140 -1.73 -10.83 -6.80
N VAL A 141 -1.82 -10.07 -7.89
CA VAL A 141 -1.39 -8.66 -7.94
C VAL A 141 -2.53 -7.75 -7.48
N PHE A 142 -2.18 -6.69 -6.76
CA PHE A 142 -3.08 -5.70 -6.23
C PHE A 142 -2.57 -4.30 -6.57
N HIS A 143 -3.47 -3.48 -7.10
CA HIS A 143 -3.29 -2.04 -7.22
C HIS A 143 -3.75 -1.36 -5.92
N VAL A 144 -3.04 -0.29 -5.51
CA VAL A 144 -3.37 0.50 -4.32
C VAL A 144 -3.20 1.99 -4.55
N LEU A 145 -3.86 2.79 -3.71
CA LEU A 145 -3.57 4.21 -3.56
C LEU A 145 -2.92 4.46 -2.20
N MET A 146 -1.70 5.02 -2.24
CA MET A 146 -0.99 5.52 -1.08
C MET A 146 -1.44 6.95 -0.79
N LEU A 147 -2.15 7.14 0.31
CA LEU A 147 -2.62 8.46 0.74
C LEU A 147 -1.53 9.11 1.61
N MET A 148 -1.01 10.24 1.14
CA MET A 148 0.05 10.98 1.81
C MET A 148 -0.46 12.38 2.19
N ARG A 149 -0.17 12.83 3.41
CA ARG A 149 -0.49 14.18 3.89
C ARG A 149 0.74 15.07 3.88
N TYR A 150 0.61 16.29 3.39
CA TYR A 150 1.70 17.26 3.42
C TYR A 150 1.49 18.25 4.57
N ALA A 151 2.26 18.05 5.63
CA ALA A 151 2.05 18.69 6.92
C ALA A 151 2.70 20.06 7.02
N LYS A 152 2.29 20.84 8.03
CA LYS A 152 2.80 22.20 8.28
C LYS A 152 4.32 22.30 8.44
N ASP A 153 4.98 21.23 8.87
CA ASP A 153 6.43 21.14 9.01
C ASP A 153 7.19 20.98 7.67
N GLY A 154 6.46 20.96 6.54
CA GLY A 154 7.06 20.80 5.22
C GLY A 154 7.48 19.35 4.92
N LYS A 155 6.90 18.36 5.61
CA LYS A 155 7.16 16.94 5.35
C LYS A 155 5.93 16.20 4.83
N LEU A 156 6.18 15.26 3.92
CA LEU A 156 5.18 14.37 3.35
C LEU A 156 5.12 13.09 4.18
N TYR A 157 3.97 12.80 4.78
CA TYR A 157 3.78 11.60 5.62
C TYR A 157 2.86 10.62 4.93
N LEU A 158 3.21 9.33 4.96
CA LEU A 158 2.24 8.30 4.61
C LEU A 158 1.16 8.25 5.68
N TYR A 159 -0.11 8.36 5.27
CA TYR A 159 -1.25 8.41 6.18
C TYR A 159 -2.07 7.11 6.15
N ASP A 160 -2.34 6.56 4.96
CA ASP A 160 -3.02 5.26 4.81
C ASP A 160 -2.69 4.62 3.45
N ILE A 161 -2.94 3.32 3.30
CA ILE A 161 -3.09 2.65 2.01
C ILE A 161 -4.55 2.27 1.81
N ILE A 162 -5.13 2.80 0.73
CA ILE A 162 -6.55 2.69 0.41
C ILE A 162 -6.76 2.14 -1.00
N ALA A 163 -8.04 1.94 -1.35
CA ALA A 163 -8.47 1.51 -2.68
C ALA A 163 -7.76 0.25 -3.21
N ILE A 164 -7.40 -0.66 -2.31
CA ILE A 164 -6.79 -1.95 -2.64
C ILE A 164 -7.75 -2.76 -3.50
N LYS A 165 -7.31 -3.03 -4.73
CA LYS A 165 -8.07 -3.76 -5.74
C LYS A 165 -7.19 -4.85 -6.33
N LYS A 166 -7.66 -6.09 -6.31
CA LYS A 166 -6.99 -7.19 -7.02
C LYS A 166 -7.06 -6.92 -8.51
N GLU A 167 -5.93 -7.01 -9.20
CA GLU A 167 -5.90 -7.01 -10.65
C GLU A 167 -6.39 -8.37 -11.16
N THR A 168 -7.46 -8.34 -11.96
CA THR A 168 -7.96 -9.53 -12.66
C THR A 168 -7.43 -9.49 -14.10
N SER A 169 -7.12 -10.67 -14.65
CA SER A 169 -6.63 -10.86 -16.03
C SER A 169 -7.49 -10.21 -17.12
N ASN A 170 -8.75 -9.87 -16.83
CA ASN A 170 -9.70 -9.32 -17.80
C ASN A 170 -9.67 -7.79 -17.93
N LEU A 171 -8.75 -7.09 -17.25
CA LEU A 171 -8.51 -5.65 -17.47
C LEU A 171 -7.49 -5.37 -18.60
N PHE A 172 -7.03 -6.41 -19.29
CA PHE A 172 -6.19 -6.34 -20.48
C PHE A 172 -6.80 -7.06 -21.68
N GLN A 173 -8.12 -6.98 -21.87
CA GLN A 173 -8.63 -7.08 -23.24
C GLN A 173 -8.22 -5.78 -23.94
N SER A 174 -7.24 -5.92 -24.82
CA SER A 174 -6.88 -4.95 -25.84
C SER A 174 -8.14 -4.30 -26.41
N GLU A 175 -8.25 -2.99 -26.27
CA GLU A 175 -9.02 -2.20 -27.23
C GLU A 175 -8.51 -2.54 -28.64
N ASP A 176 -9.46 -2.83 -29.51
CA ASP A 176 -9.39 -2.91 -30.96
C ASP A 176 -7.98 -2.90 -31.60
N LEU A 177 -7.57 -4.07 -32.09
CA LEU A 177 -6.86 -4.12 -33.36
C LEU A 177 -7.86 -4.60 -34.42
N THR A 178 -8.75 -3.70 -34.80
CA THR A 178 -9.30 -3.69 -36.15
C THR A 178 -8.20 -3.20 -37.09
N GLN A 179 -7.57 -4.14 -37.78
CA GLN A 179 -7.11 -4.00 -39.17
C GLN A 179 -6.81 -5.39 -39.74
#